data_AF-A0A539EHQ2-F1
#
_entry.id   AF-A0A539EHQ2-F1
#
_cell.length_a   1.000
_cell.length_b   1.000
_cell.length_c   1.000
_cell.angle_alpha   90.00
_cell.angle_beta   90.00
_cell.angle_gamma   90.00
#
_symmetry.space_group_name_H-M   'P 1'
#
loop_
_entity.id
_entity.type
_entity.pdbx_description
1 polymer ?
#
loop_
_entity_poly.entity_id
_entity_poly.type
_entity_poly.pdbx_seq_one_letter_code
_entity_poly.pdbx_strand_id
1 'polypeptide(L)'
;RLLTRRGRPVGVAAAAAMGLAVSNGWWYKSVDAQVYLLAGPFLVLAFDEALRERPRALRLGALHTAAMLVHASHALFAPVACWALLRGRGAEEEGRRELGRYLAFCFLAVVSAYLAAAVFFIRPAGLDDVKLWLLGSAALGPGRTFSWLGAATPFEAVFQWGRSSLRVVAERPLWGLGLWLFAAWGALGARARLERTAALLWIGAYAALTAAYEPWNIDYRIMDLLPLWAAAAACVSPEASLTGARAVALYAAVLGGANFAWNMGPISRLERNLPLQKTLWLRGVLPADAWVTALSIEEVYIPYFTHRRTLNLRWLEGRQPLLRQRVAAMLAAGEGVYVTSDHLQQGWEEAFAPFGRLEVARSGEVRLYRLSPPLPPSQAAPYGRPDWGD
;
A
#
# COMPACT_ATOMS: atom_id res chain seq x y z
N ARG A 1 -17.27 -21.09 -3.92
CA ARG A 1 -18.63 -20.86 -4.50
C ARG A 1 -18.61 -20.17 -5.86
N LEU A 2 -17.85 -19.07 -6.04
CA LEU A 2 -17.67 -18.44 -7.36
C LEU A 2 -17.10 -19.46 -8.37
N LEU A 3 -15.94 -20.03 -8.06
CA LEU A 3 -15.26 -20.99 -8.93
C LEU A 3 -16.11 -22.23 -9.24
N THR A 4 -16.84 -22.76 -8.27
CA THR A 4 -17.72 -23.93 -8.47
C THR A 4 -18.89 -23.62 -9.41
N ARG A 5 -19.50 -22.43 -9.33
CA ARG A 5 -20.53 -21.97 -10.27
C ARG A 5 -20.00 -21.77 -11.70
N ARG A 6 -18.68 -21.63 -11.85
CA ARG A 6 -17.97 -21.56 -13.13
C ARG A 6 -17.45 -22.93 -13.60
N GLY A 7 -18.02 -24.02 -13.06
CA GLY A 7 -17.70 -25.38 -13.47
C GLY A 7 -16.35 -25.91 -12.95
N ARG A 8 -15.72 -25.24 -11.99
CA ARG A 8 -14.46 -25.73 -11.40
C ARG A 8 -14.71 -26.81 -10.36
N PRO A 9 -13.89 -27.88 -10.32
CA PRO A 9 -14.00 -28.91 -9.30
C PRO A 9 -13.95 -28.32 -7.89
N VAL A 10 -14.75 -28.88 -6.97
CA VAL A 10 -14.84 -28.39 -5.58
C VAL A 10 -13.47 -28.37 -4.91
N GLY A 11 -12.63 -29.39 -5.13
CA GLY A 11 -11.27 -29.45 -4.58
C GLY A 11 -10.38 -28.31 -5.05
N VAL A 12 -10.45 -27.95 -6.34
CA VAL A 12 -9.70 -26.81 -6.90
C VAL A 12 -10.21 -25.49 -6.32
N ALA A 13 -11.54 -25.34 -6.25
CA ALA A 13 -12.15 -24.15 -5.68
C ALA A 13 -11.80 -23.97 -4.19
N ALA A 14 -11.74 -25.07 -3.43
CA ALA A 14 -11.33 -25.07 -2.04
C ALA A 14 -9.84 -24.74 -1.91
N ALA A 15 -8.98 -25.36 -2.70
CA ALA A 15 -7.54 -25.11 -2.68
C ALA A 15 -7.20 -23.66 -3.06
N ALA A 16 -7.84 -23.10 -4.08
CA ALA A 16 -7.65 -21.69 -4.45
C ALA A 16 -8.18 -20.73 -3.36
N ALA A 17 -9.31 -21.06 -2.73
CA ALA A 17 -9.83 -20.28 -1.60
C ALA A 17 -8.88 -20.35 -0.38
N MET A 18 -8.30 -21.52 -0.11
CA MET A 18 -7.28 -21.69 0.93
C MET A 18 -6.01 -20.89 0.60
N GLY A 19 -5.53 -20.96 -0.64
CA GLY A 19 -4.38 -20.19 -1.10
C GLY A 19 -4.59 -18.69 -0.91
N LEU A 20 -5.75 -18.18 -1.33
CA LEU A 20 -6.14 -16.79 -1.09
C LEU A 20 -6.22 -16.46 0.42
N ALA A 21 -6.82 -17.33 1.23
CA ALA A 21 -6.93 -17.12 2.67
C ALA A 21 -5.56 -17.10 3.37
N VAL A 22 -4.62 -17.94 2.94
CA VAL A 22 -3.25 -17.96 3.44
C VAL A 22 -2.50 -16.69 3.02
N SER A 23 -2.60 -16.29 1.74
CA SER A 23 -1.98 -15.05 1.27
C SER A 23 -2.54 -13.81 1.99
N ASN A 24 -3.86 -13.74 2.15
CA ASN A 24 -4.51 -12.64 2.86
C ASN A 24 -4.25 -12.67 4.37
N GLY A 25 -4.23 -13.85 4.99
CA GLY A 25 -3.94 -14.03 6.42
C GLY A 25 -2.52 -13.60 6.78
N TRP A 26 -1.56 -13.79 5.87
CA TRP A 26 -0.23 -13.23 6.00
C TRP A 26 -0.26 -11.70 6.05
N TRP A 27 -0.94 -11.08 5.08
CA TRP A 27 -1.04 -9.63 5.01
C TRP A 27 -1.89 -9.00 6.11
N TYR A 28 -2.87 -9.71 6.67
CA TYR A 28 -3.73 -9.19 7.75
C TYR A 28 -2.95 -8.71 8.97
N LYS A 29 -1.74 -9.25 9.17
CA LYS A 29 -0.84 -8.85 10.25
C LYS A 29 0.00 -7.60 9.94
N SER A 30 -0.03 -7.09 8.71
CA SER A 30 0.40 -5.73 8.36
C SER A 30 -0.73 -4.76 8.73
N VAL A 31 -0.41 -3.71 9.51
CA VAL A 31 -1.40 -2.75 10.01
C VAL A 31 -2.08 -2.00 8.85
N ASP A 32 -1.33 -1.67 7.80
CA ASP A 32 -1.84 -0.93 6.65
C ASP A 32 -2.69 -1.80 5.70
N ALA A 33 -2.43 -3.11 5.65
CA ALA A 33 -3.12 -4.04 4.76
C ALA A 33 -4.59 -4.34 5.12
N GLN A 34 -5.00 -4.11 6.38
CA GLN A 34 -6.30 -4.60 6.89
C GLN A 34 -7.50 -4.02 6.14
N VAL A 35 -7.43 -2.73 5.79
CA VAL A 35 -8.51 -2.06 5.03
C VAL A 35 -8.66 -2.68 3.64
N TYR A 36 -7.56 -3.00 2.95
CA TYR A 36 -7.63 -3.64 1.64
C TYR A 36 -8.26 -5.04 1.70
N LEU A 37 -7.96 -5.80 2.77
CA LEU A 37 -8.51 -7.14 2.97
C LEU A 37 -10.00 -7.16 3.30
N LEU A 38 -10.48 -6.17 4.07
CA LEU A 38 -11.90 -6.04 4.41
C LEU A 38 -12.78 -5.84 3.16
N ALA A 39 -12.24 -5.25 2.10
CA ALA A 39 -12.94 -5.11 0.82
C ALA A 39 -13.00 -6.41 0.00
N GLY A 40 -12.14 -7.38 0.31
CA GLY A 40 -11.99 -8.62 -0.45
C GLY A 40 -13.30 -9.38 -0.71
N PRO A 41 -14.15 -9.64 0.31
CA PRO A 41 -15.44 -10.30 0.10
C PRO A 41 -16.36 -9.55 -0.87
N PHE A 42 -16.43 -8.22 -0.75
CA PHE A 42 -17.25 -7.39 -1.65
C PHE A 42 -16.75 -7.42 -3.08
N LEU A 43 -15.43 -7.40 -3.27
CA LEU A 43 -14.80 -7.49 -4.59
C LEU A 43 -14.96 -8.88 -5.22
N VAL A 44 -14.88 -9.96 -4.44
CA VAL A 44 -15.17 -11.32 -4.95
C VAL A 44 -16.64 -11.42 -5.39
N LEU A 45 -17.57 -10.83 -4.65
CA LEU A 45 -18.99 -10.80 -5.01
C LEU A 45 -19.25 -9.90 -6.23
N ALA A 46 -18.60 -8.74 -6.32
CA ALA A 46 -18.67 -7.86 -7.47
C ALA A 46 -18.10 -8.56 -8.72
N PHE A 47 -17.02 -9.30 -8.57
CA PHE A 47 -16.44 -10.12 -9.64
C PHE A 47 -17.37 -11.27 -10.06
N ASP A 48 -18.02 -11.97 -9.12
CA ASP A 48 -19.06 -12.96 -9.42
C ASP A 48 -20.19 -12.36 -10.27
N GLU A 49 -20.65 -11.15 -9.93
CA GLU A 49 -21.67 -10.43 -10.67
C GLU A 49 -21.17 -10.01 -12.06
N ALA A 50 -19.95 -9.47 -12.15
CA ALA A 50 -19.32 -9.03 -13.39
C ALA A 50 -19.10 -10.17 -14.39
N LEU A 51 -18.92 -11.41 -13.91
CA LEU A 51 -18.74 -12.59 -14.75
C LEU A 51 -20.06 -13.21 -15.26
N ARG A 52 -21.22 -12.72 -14.83
CA ARG A 52 -22.51 -13.22 -15.33
C ARG A 52 -22.72 -12.85 -16.79
N GLU A 53 -23.56 -13.63 -17.49
CA GLU A 53 -23.97 -13.30 -18.87
C GLU A 53 -24.66 -11.94 -18.93
N ARG A 54 -25.53 -11.66 -17.95
CA ARG A 54 -26.24 -10.39 -17.79
C ARG A 54 -26.01 -9.82 -16.38
N PRO A 55 -24.91 -9.06 -16.18
CA PRO A 55 -24.67 -8.41 -14.90
C PRO A 55 -25.77 -7.38 -14.61
N ARG A 56 -26.16 -7.26 -13.32
CA ARG A 56 -27.13 -6.24 -12.88
C ARG A 56 -26.38 -5.00 -12.39
N ALA A 57 -26.56 -3.86 -13.06
CA ALA A 57 -25.82 -2.63 -12.77
C ALA A 57 -25.88 -2.21 -11.29
N LEU A 58 -27.08 -2.17 -10.70
CA LEU A 58 -27.27 -1.73 -9.32
C LEU A 58 -26.66 -2.69 -8.29
N ARG A 59 -26.73 -4.00 -8.53
CA ARG A 59 -26.12 -4.99 -7.64
C ARG A 59 -24.60 -4.92 -7.70
N LEU A 60 -24.05 -4.79 -8.91
CA LEU A 60 -22.62 -4.60 -9.12
C LEU A 60 -22.15 -3.29 -8.47
N GLY A 61 -22.91 -2.20 -8.65
CA GLY A 61 -22.65 -0.90 -8.04
C GLY A 61 -22.67 -0.95 -6.51
N ALA A 62 -23.66 -1.62 -5.91
CA ALA A 62 -23.74 -1.80 -4.45
C ALA A 62 -22.54 -2.56 -3.89
N LEU A 63 -22.17 -3.68 -4.51
CA LEU A 63 -21.02 -4.48 -4.07
C LEU A 63 -19.69 -3.73 -4.26
N HIS A 64 -19.51 -3.06 -5.40
CA HIS A 64 -18.29 -2.30 -5.66
C HIS A 64 -18.19 -1.06 -4.77
N THR A 65 -19.30 -0.36 -4.51
CA THR A 65 -19.33 0.79 -3.57
C THR A 65 -18.98 0.35 -2.16
N ALA A 66 -19.51 -0.79 -1.70
CA ALA A 66 -19.12 -1.34 -0.40
C ALA A 66 -17.60 -1.57 -0.31
N ALA A 67 -16.97 -2.06 -1.37
CA ALA A 67 -15.51 -2.14 -1.44
C ALA A 67 -14.84 -0.76 -1.40
N MET A 68 -15.27 0.20 -2.23
CA MET A 68 -14.70 1.55 -2.28
C MET A 68 -14.79 2.31 -0.95
N LEU A 69 -15.87 2.09 -0.18
CA LEU A 69 -16.05 2.70 1.14
C LEU A 69 -15.09 2.13 2.20
N VAL A 70 -14.54 0.94 1.98
CA VAL A 70 -13.49 0.41 2.83
C VAL A 70 -12.14 1.06 2.48
N HIS A 71 -11.84 1.21 1.18
CA HIS A 71 -10.65 1.93 0.73
C HIS A 71 -10.78 2.44 -0.72
N ALA A 72 -10.32 3.68 -0.96
CA ALA A 72 -10.48 4.37 -2.25
C ALA A 72 -9.81 3.66 -3.44
N SER A 73 -8.70 2.95 -3.22
CA SER A 73 -8.00 2.19 -4.27
C SER A 73 -8.90 1.12 -4.92
N HIS A 74 -9.97 0.68 -4.26
CA HIS A 74 -10.88 -0.30 -4.84
C HIS A 74 -11.68 0.24 -6.01
N ALA A 75 -11.73 1.57 -6.22
CA ALA A 75 -12.27 2.18 -7.43
C ALA A 75 -11.59 1.66 -8.71
N LEU A 76 -10.37 1.13 -8.62
CA LEU A 76 -9.65 0.50 -9.73
C LEU A 76 -10.29 -0.81 -10.23
N PHE A 77 -11.32 -1.32 -9.57
CA PHE A 77 -12.16 -2.39 -10.13
C PHE A 77 -13.15 -1.87 -11.20
N ALA A 78 -13.35 -0.55 -11.31
CA ALA A 78 -14.27 0.05 -12.27
C ALA A 78 -14.08 -0.40 -13.73
N PRO A 79 -12.86 -0.53 -14.29
CA PRO A 79 -12.68 -1.02 -15.65
C PRO A 79 -13.28 -2.41 -15.90
N VAL A 80 -13.20 -3.31 -14.91
CA VAL A 80 -13.81 -4.65 -14.97
C VAL A 80 -15.33 -4.55 -14.99
N ALA A 81 -15.90 -3.72 -14.13
CA ALA A 81 -17.34 -3.51 -14.05
C ALA A 81 -17.91 -2.87 -15.33
N CYS A 82 -17.23 -1.83 -15.85
CA CYS A 82 -17.62 -1.17 -17.09
C CYS A 82 -17.58 -2.13 -18.28
N TRP A 83 -16.48 -2.88 -18.43
CA TRP A 83 -16.37 -3.91 -19.47
C TRP A 83 -17.47 -4.97 -19.35
N ALA A 84 -17.77 -5.43 -18.13
CA ALA A 84 -18.80 -6.44 -17.89
C ALA A 84 -20.20 -5.96 -18.29
N LEU A 85 -20.55 -4.71 -18.02
CA LEU A 85 -21.86 -4.14 -18.38
C LEU A 85 -21.98 -3.90 -19.89
N LEU A 86 -20.89 -3.47 -20.54
CA LEU A 86 -20.87 -3.24 -21.98
C LEU A 86 -20.88 -4.54 -22.80
N ARG A 87 -20.27 -5.63 -22.32
CA ARG A 87 -20.25 -6.92 -23.04
C ARG A 87 -21.56 -7.70 -22.98
N GLY A 88 -22.36 -7.49 -21.93
CA GLY A 88 -23.43 -8.41 -21.55
C GLY A 88 -24.70 -8.30 -22.40
N ARG A 89 -24.81 -7.28 -23.27
CA ARG A 89 -26.08 -6.96 -23.95
C ARG A 89 -25.85 -6.56 -25.41
N GLY A 90 -26.58 -7.22 -26.32
CA GLY A 90 -26.44 -7.13 -27.78
C GLY A 90 -27.03 -5.87 -28.44
N ALA A 91 -27.37 -4.84 -27.66
CA ALA A 91 -27.72 -3.53 -28.17
C ALA A 91 -26.89 -2.51 -27.39
N GLU A 92 -26.05 -1.76 -28.10
CA GLU A 92 -25.09 -0.82 -27.52
C GLU A 92 -25.75 0.18 -26.54
N GLU A 93 -27.02 0.53 -26.81
CA GLU A 93 -27.84 1.42 -25.98
C GLU A 93 -28.18 0.84 -24.60
N GLU A 94 -28.55 -0.44 -24.52
CA GLU A 94 -28.89 -1.07 -23.24
C GLU A 94 -27.66 -1.21 -22.34
N GLY A 95 -26.50 -1.55 -22.93
CA GLY A 95 -25.21 -1.57 -22.23
C GLY A 95 -24.82 -0.20 -21.67
N ARG A 96 -24.97 0.86 -22.46
CA ARG A 96 -24.70 2.26 -22.04
C ARG A 96 -25.64 2.70 -20.90
N ARG A 97 -26.93 2.32 -20.96
CA ARG A 97 -27.90 2.63 -19.90
C ARG A 97 -27.54 1.94 -18.59
N GLU A 98 -27.20 0.66 -18.62
CA GLU A 98 -26.76 -0.09 -17.43
C GLU A 98 -25.45 0.46 -16.86
N LEU A 99 -24.49 0.83 -17.73
CA LEU A 99 -23.27 1.51 -17.32
C LEU A 99 -23.59 2.83 -16.60
N GLY A 100 -24.48 3.65 -17.17
CA GLY A 100 -24.92 4.91 -16.55
C GLY A 100 -25.56 4.70 -15.18
N ARG A 101 -26.42 3.68 -15.03
CA ARG A 101 -27.03 3.30 -13.74
C ARG A 101 -25.97 2.90 -12.71
N TYR A 102 -24.99 2.12 -13.12
CA TYR A 102 -23.88 1.70 -12.27
C TYR A 102 -23.03 2.89 -11.81
N LEU A 103 -22.61 3.76 -12.74
CA LEU A 103 -21.80 4.94 -12.42
C LEU A 103 -22.54 5.92 -11.52
N ALA A 104 -23.81 6.21 -11.82
CA ALA A 104 -24.65 7.08 -11.02
C ALA A 104 -24.84 6.51 -9.60
N PHE A 105 -25.11 5.21 -9.47
CA PHE A 105 -25.24 4.57 -8.16
C PHE A 105 -23.94 4.68 -7.35
N CYS A 106 -22.80 4.30 -7.95
CA CYS A 106 -21.50 4.36 -7.28
C CYS A 106 -21.16 5.78 -6.80
N PHE A 107 -21.34 6.78 -7.67
CA PHE A 107 -21.12 8.18 -7.34
C PHE A 107 -22.00 8.62 -6.18
N LEU A 108 -23.32 8.44 -6.30
CA LEU A 108 -24.28 8.87 -5.29
C LEU A 108 -24.04 8.17 -3.95
N ALA A 109 -23.76 6.87 -3.95
CA ALA A 109 -23.55 6.11 -2.72
C ALA A 109 -22.25 6.53 -2.00
N VAL A 110 -21.13 6.69 -2.73
CA VAL A 110 -19.87 7.17 -2.14
C VAL A 110 -20.03 8.60 -1.61
N VAL A 111 -20.56 9.52 -2.43
CA VAL A 111 -20.75 10.92 -2.03
C VAL A 111 -21.69 11.01 -0.82
N SER A 112 -22.80 10.27 -0.81
CA SER A 112 -23.74 10.29 0.32
C SER A 112 -23.11 9.75 1.60
N ALA A 113 -22.29 8.70 1.52
CA ALA A 113 -21.59 8.16 2.68
C ALA A 113 -20.56 9.16 3.24
N TYR A 114 -19.80 9.82 2.38
CA TYR A 114 -18.86 10.87 2.81
C TYR A 114 -19.59 12.10 3.35
N LEU A 115 -20.68 12.54 2.73
CA LEU A 115 -21.49 13.64 3.26
C LEU A 115 -22.07 13.30 4.63
N ALA A 116 -22.61 12.09 4.81
CA ALA A 116 -23.09 11.63 6.11
C ALA A 116 -21.94 11.58 7.13
N ALA A 117 -20.76 11.10 6.74
CA ALA A 117 -19.58 11.10 7.61
C ALA A 117 -19.18 12.52 8.04
N ALA A 118 -19.15 13.45 7.10
CA ALA A 118 -18.84 14.86 7.33
C ALA A 118 -19.83 15.52 8.30
N VAL A 119 -21.13 15.29 8.10
CA VAL A 119 -22.20 15.91 8.92
C VAL A 119 -22.27 15.31 10.32
N PHE A 120 -22.27 13.98 10.43
CA PHE A 120 -22.58 13.33 11.70
C PHE A 120 -21.36 13.11 12.59
N PHE A 121 -20.18 12.84 11.99
CA PHE A 121 -19.01 12.36 12.74
C PHE A 121 -17.82 13.33 12.67
N ILE A 122 -17.40 13.74 11.47
CA ILE A 122 -16.15 14.50 11.29
C ILE A 122 -16.32 15.97 11.64
N ARG A 123 -17.40 16.60 11.18
CA ARG A 123 -17.76 18.02 11.41
C ARG A 123 -16.59 18.98 11.15
N PRO A 124 -16.05 19.03 9.92
CA PRO A 124 -14.91 19.88 9.59
C PRO A 124 -15.25 21.36 9.79
N ALA A 125 -14.33 22.14 10.38
CA ALA A 125 -14.57 23.56 10.70
C ALA A 125 -14.37 24.49 9.48
N GLY A 126 -13.71 23.99 8.43
CA GLY A 126 -13.45 24.73 7.20
C GLY A 126 -12.91 23.85 6.08
N LEU A 127 -12.59 24.47 4.94
CA LEU A 127 -12.14 23.76 3.74
C LEU A 127 -10.81 23.01 3.93
N ASP A 128 -9.91 23.53 4.77
CA ASP A 128 -8.65 22.85 5.07
C ASP A 128 -8.84 21.55 5.84
N ASP A 129 -9.83 21.49 6.73
CA ASP A 129 -10.18 20.27 7.47
C ASP A 129 -10.84 19.25 6.54
N VAL A 130 -11.72 19.71 5.63
CA VAL A 130 -12.30 18.85 4.58
C VAL A 130 -11.19 18.27 3.71
N LYS A 131 -10.26 19.11 3.25
CA LYS A 131 -9.13 18.69 2.43
C LYS A 131 -8.24 17.68 3.17
N LEU A 132 -7.89 17.96 4.42
CA LEU A 132 -7.10 17.04 5.26
C LEU A 132 -7.81 15.69 5.41
N TRP A 133 -9.10 15.71 5.71
CA TRP A 133 -9.89 14.51 5.90
C TRP A 133 -10.01 13.68 4.61
N LEU A 134 -10.30 14.31 3.47
CA LEU A 134 -10.46 13.62 2.18
C LEU A 134 -9.14 13.06 1.64
N LEU A 135 -8.03 13.76 1.85
CA LEU A 135 -6.73 13.34 1.35
C LEU A 135 -6.02 12.35 2.30
N GLY A 136 -6.43 12.29 3.57
CA GLY A 136 -5.90 11.33 4.54
C GLY A 136 -4.37 11.33 4.60
N SER A 137 -3.77 10.14 4.51
CA SER A 137 -2.31 9.97 4.51
C SER A 137 -1.61 10.61 3.31
N ALA A 138 -2.32 10.84 2.19
CA ALA A 138 -1.75 11.50 1.02
C ALA A 138 -1.50 13.00 1.24
N ALA A 139 -2.10 13.61 2.27
CA ALA A 139 -1.86 15.00 2.68
C ALA A 139 -0.87 15.14 3.84
N LEU A 140 -0.01 14.15 4.11
CA LEU A 140 1.03 14.25 5.14
C LEU A 140 2.26 15.08 4.71
N GLY A 141 2.28 15.59 3.47
CA GLY A 141 3.37 16.43 2.96
C GLY A 141 3.44 17.84 3.59
N PRO A 142 4.58 18.55 3.47
CA PRO A 142 4.71 19.93 3.94
C PRO A 142 3.61 20.82 3.36
N GLY A 143 2.81 21.45 4.21
CA GLY A 143 1.65 22.27 3.80
C GLY A 143 0.37 21.49 3.50
N ARG A 144 0.27 20.21 3.93
CA ARG A 144 -0.91 19.36 3.72
C ARG A 144 -1.27 19.20 2.23
N THR A 145 -0.25 19.12 1.38
CA THR A 145 -0.39 18.95 -0.06
C THR A 145 -0.28 17.49 -0.42
N PHE A 146 -1.04 17.10 -1.45
CA PHE A 146 -0.93 15.78 -2.04
C PHE A 146 0.47 15.60 -2.62
N SER A 147 1.17 14.54 -2.22
CA SER A 147 2.46 14.18 -2.80
C SER A 147 2.31 12.96 -3.70
N TRP A 148 2.72 13.08 -4.96
CA TRP A 148 2.80 11.94 -5.86
C TRP A 148 4.10 11.18 -5.58
N LEU A 149 3.99 10.00 -4.97
CA LEU A 149 5.11 9.19 -4.52
C LEU A 149 5.56 8.20 -5.61
N GLY A 150 5.91 8.72 -6.79
CA GLY A 150 6.34 7.92 -7.94
C GLY A 150 7.83 7.57 -7.91
N ALA A 151 8.24 6.63 -8.77
CA ALA A 151 9.66 6.37 -9.04
C ALA A 151 10.30 7.51 -9.84
N ALA A 152 11.63 7.64 -9.78
CA ALA A 152 12.36 8.68 -10.50
C ALA A 152 12.36 8.43 -12.01
N THR A 153 12.26 7.17 -12.45
CA THR A 153 12.23 6.78 -13.86
C THR A 153 11.15 5.73 -14.15
N PRO A 154 10.64 5.64 -15.39
CA PRO A 154 9.71 4.57 -15.80
C PRO A 154 10.30 3.17 -15.62
N PHE A 155 11.60 2.99 -15.86
CA PHE A 155 12.28 1.72 -15.68
C PHE A 155 12.29 1.30 -14.20
N GLU A 156 12.65 2.22 -13.32
CA GLU A 156 12.60 1.99 -11.87
C GLU A 156 11.16 1.68 -11.42
N ALA A 157 10.16 2.42 -11.92
CA ALA A 157 8.75 2.16 -11.65
C ALA A 157 8.35 0.73 -12.00
N VAL A 158 8.66 0.27 -13.21
CA VAL A 158 8.33 -1.10 -13.66
C VAL A 158 9.11 -2.14 -12.87
N PHE A 159 10.39 -1.90 -12.58
CA PHE A 159 11.22 -2.81 -11.80
C PHE A 159 10.70 -2.97 -10.36
N GLN A 160 10.43 -1.85 -9.68
CA GLN A 160 9.90 -1.84 -8.32
C GLN A 160 8.50 -2.44 -8.28
N TRP A 161 7.65 -2.11 -9.25
CA TRP A 161 6.34 -2.73 -9.43
C TRP A 161 6.45 -4.24 -9.61
N GLY A 162 7.36 -4.72 -10.47
CA GLY A 162 7.57 -6.16 -10.68
C GLY A 162 8.03 -6.84 -9.39
N ARG A 163 8.97 -6.23 -8.68
CA ARG A 163 9.46 -6.74 -7.39
C ARG A 163 8.36 -6.77 -6.33
N SER A 164 7.56 -5.72 -6.18
CA SER A 164 6.45 -5.68 -5.21
C SER A 164 5.33 -6.66 -5.59
N SER A 165 5.05 -6.83 -6.88
CA SER A 165 4.11 -7.83 -7.42
C SER A 165 4.48 -9.26 -7.08
N LEU A 166 5.76 -9.61 -7.14
CA LEU A 166 6.22 -10.93 -6.74
C LEU A 166 6.14 -11.08 -5.21
N ARG A 167 6.52 -10.02 -4.48
CA ARG A 167 6.49 -10.01 -3.01
C ARG A 167 5.10 -10.07 -2.41
N VAL A 168 4.07 -9.61 -3.12
CA VAL A 168 2.69 -9.68 -2.63
C VAL A 168 2.21 -11.12 -2.41
N VAL A 169 2.78 -12.07 -3.15
CA VAL A 169 2.42 -13.49 -3.01
C VAL A 169 3.22 -14.13 -1.87
N ALA A 170 4.51 -13.81 -1.79
CA ALA A 170 5.42 -14.31 -0.77
C ALA A 170 6.58 -13.35 -0.52
N GLU A 171 7.09 -13.33 0.72
CA GLU A 171 8.21 -12.45 1.11
C GLU A 171 9.43 -12.57 0.17
N ARG A 172 9.76 -13.80 -0.25
CA ARG A 172 10.80 -14.06 -1.26
C ARG A 172 10.17 -14.05 -2.66
N PRO A 173 10.61 -13.15 -3.56
CA PRO A 173 10.02 -13.00 -4.90
C PRO A 173 9.92 -14.29 -5.73
N LEU A 174 10.89 -15.20 -5.58
CA LEU A 174 10.94 -16.46 -6.32
C LEU A 174 9.73 -17.37 -6.03
N TRP A 175 9.21 -17.38 -4.80
CA TRP A 175 8.02 -18.18 -4.46
C TRP A 175 6.74 -17.57 -5.05
N GLY A 176 6.72 -16.23 -5.18
CA GLY A 176 5.62 -15.53 -5.83
C GLY A 176 5.57 -15.71 -7.34
N LEU A 177 6.73 -15.94 -7.97
CA LEU A 177 6.82 -16.19 -9.42
C LEU A 177 5.95 -17.37 -9.86
N GLY A 178 5.87 -18.43 -9.04
CA GLY A 178 5.04 -19.59 -9.32
C GLY A 178 3.56 -19.22 -9.58
N LEU A 179 2.93 -18.48 -8.66
CA LEU A 179 1.53 -18.07 -8.82
C LEU A 179 1.34 -17.17 -10.04
N TRP A 180 2.27 -16.25 -10.29
CA TRP A 180 2.22 -15.37 -11.47
C TRP A 180 2.32 -16.15 -12.78
N LEU A 181 3.22 -17.13 -12.86
CA LEU A 181 3.36 -17.99 -14.04
C LEU A 181 2.10 -18.86 -14.24
N PHE A 182 1.54 -19.42 -13.18
CA PHE A 182 0.28 -20.17 -13.26
C PHE A 182 -0.88 -19.27 -13.69
N ALA A 183 -1.03 -18.08 -13.11
CA ALA A 183 -2.06 -17.12 -13.49
C ALA A 183 -1.88 -16.66 -14.95
N ALA A 184 -0.65 -16.40 -15.39
CA ALA A 184 -0.33 -16.06 -16.78
C ALA A 184 -0.68 -17.20 -17.73
N TRP A 185 -0.34 -18.45 -17.38
CA TRP A 185 -0.72 -19.63 -18.15
C TRP A 185 -2.25 -19.74 -18.28
N GLY A 186 -3.00 -19.49 -17.20
CA GLY A 186 -4.47 -19.44 -17.21
C GLY A 186 -5.03 -18.34 -18.09
N ALA A 187 -4.37 -17.18 -18.09
CA ALA A 187 -4.67 -16.09 -18.99
C ALA A 187 -4.27 -16.41 -20.44
N LEU A 188 -3.34 -17.30 -20.73
CA LEU A 188 -3.02 -17.65 -22.12
C LEU A 188 -3.95 -18.74 -22.68
N GLY A 189 -4.60 -19.52 -21.82
CA GLY A 189 -5.52 -20.60 -22.21
C GLY A 189 -6.79 -20.14 -22.95
N ALA A 190 -7.26 -20.97 -23.90
CA ALA A 190 -8.46 -20.69 -24.70
C ALA A 190 -9.80 -20.87 -23.94
N ARG A 191 -9.81 -21.60 -22.81
CA ARG A 191 -11.03 -22.12 -22.17
C ARG A 191 -11.72 -21.19 -21.15
N ALA A 192 -11.31 -19.92 -21.02
CA ALA A 192 -11.88 -18.99 -20.02
C ALA A 192 -11.74 -17.51 -20.41
N ARG A 193 -12.17 -17.15 -21.64
CA ARG A 193 -11.97 -15.81 -22.21
C ARG A 193 -12.52 -14.70 -21.31
N LEU A 194 -13.66 -14.91 -20.66
CA LEU A 194 -14.31 -13.89 -19.81
C LEU A 194 -13.53 -13.67 -18.50
N GLU A 195 -13.23 -14.74 -17.77
CA GLU A 195 -12.48 -14.69 -16.52
C GLU A 195 -11.10 -14.07 -16.73
N ARG A 196 -10.43 -14.45 -17.82
CA ARG A 196 -9.17 -13.88 -18.24
C ARG A 196 -9.27 -12.38 -18.45
N THR A 197 -10.18 -11.93 -19.32
CA THR A 197 -10.26 -10.51 -19.67
C THR A 197 -10.59 -9.69 -18.42
N ALA A 198 -11.49 -10.18 -17.58
CA ALA A 198 -11.82 -9.53 -16.31
C ALA A 198 -10.60 -9.45 -15.36
N ALA A 199 -9.84 -10.54 -15.21
CA ALA A 199 -8.65 -10.58 -14.36
C ALA A 199 -7.53 -9.66 -14.89
N LEU A 200 -7.28 -9.66 -16.21
CA LEU A 200 -6.28 -8.79 -16.84
C LEU A 200 -6.64 -7.32 -16.75
N LEU A 201 -7.93 -6.97 -16.93
CA LEU A 201 -8.40 -5.60 -16.72
C LEU A 201 -8.22 -5.16 -15.27
N TRP A 202 -8.47 -6.06 -14.33
CA TRP A 202 -8.26 -5.79 -12.90
C TRP A 202 -6.79 -5.53 -12.59
N ILE A 203 -5.91 -6.49 -12.92
CA ILE A 203 -4.48 -6.39 -12.68
C ILE A 203 -3.90 -5.18 -13.41
N GLY A 204 -4.31 -4.95 -14.66
CA GLY A 204 -3.87 -3.80 -15.46
C GLY A 204 -4.29 -2.47 -14.87
N ALA A 205 -5.51 -2.34 -14.34
CA ALA A 205 -5.96 -1.12 -13.68
C ALA A 205 -5.16 -0.80 -12.41
N TYR A 206 -4.91 -1.82 -11.58
CA TYR A 206 -4.05 -1.66 -10.40
C TYR A 206 -2.60 -1.38 -10.77
N ALA A 207 -2.06 -2.06 -11.80
CA ALA A 207 -0.72 -1.84 -12.29
C ALA A 207 -0.53 -0.41 -12.84
N ALA A 208 -1.50 0.12 -13.58
CA ALA A 208 -1.44 1.48 -14.12
C ALA A 208 -1.31 2.54 -13.02
N LEU A 209 -2.08 2.40 -11.92
CA LEU A 209 -1.93 3.30 -10.78
C LEU A 209 -0.62 3.02 -10.03
N THR A 210 -0.39 1.78 -9.59
CA THR A 210 0.72 1.44 -8.68
C THR A 210 2.09 1.57 -9.32
N ALA A 211 2.24 1.32 -10.62
CA ALA A 211 3.51 1.57 -11.31
C ALA A 211 3.87 3.07 -11.27
N ALA A 212 2.88 3.95 -11.34
CA ALA A 212 3.08 5.38 -11.31
C ALA A 212 3.10 5.97 -9.89
N TYR A 213 2.31 5.40 -8.96
CA TYR A 213 2.10 5.86 -7.58
C TYR A 213 2.50 4.75 -6.59
N GLU A 214 3.63 4.95 -5.91
CA GLU A 214 4.23 4.02 -4.95
C GLU A 214 4.48 2.60 -5.50
N PRO A 215 5.31 2.43 -6.55
CA PRO A 215 5.56 1.12 -7.17
C PRO A 215 6.18 0.08 -6.25
N TRP A 216 6.83 0.51 -5.17
CA TRP A 216 7.39 -0.35 -4.13
C TRP A 216 6.37 -0.77 -3.06
N ASN A 217 5.21 -0.10 -2.96
CA ASN A 217 4.25 -0.35 -1.90
C ASN A 217 3.47 -1.63 -2.19
N ILE A 218 3.68 -2.63 -1.32
CA ILE A 218 3.08 -3.95 -1.46
C ILE A 218 1.61 -3.95 -1.01
N ASP A 219 1.19 -3.04 -0.11
CA ASP A 219 -0.16 -3.04 0.44
C ASP A 219 -1.22 -2.82 -0.65
N TYR A 220 -0.96 -1.92 -1.61
CA TYR A 220 -1.83 -1.75 -2.78
C TYR A 220 -1.88 -2.98 -3.69
N ARG A 221 -0.79 -3.77 -3.73
CA ARG A 221 -0.68 -4.95 -4.59
C ARG A 221 -1.47 -6.13 -4.03
N ILE A 222 -1.81 -6.15 -2.74
CA ILE A 222 -2.58 -7.25 -2.10
C ILE A 222 -3.85 -7.59 -2.89
N MET A 223 -4.45 -6.58 -3.51
CA MET A 223 -5.67 -6.74 -4.29
C MET A 223 -5.48 -7.52 -5.59
N ASP A 224 -4.26 -7.66 -6.08
CA ASP A 224 -3.94 -8.50 -7.24
C ASP A 224 -4.07 -9.99 -6.89
N LEU A 225 -4.00 -10.38 -5.61
CA LEU A 225 -4.15 -11.77 -5.19
C LEU A 225 -5.52 -12.33 -5.62
N LEU A 226 -6.58 -11.53 -5.58
CA LEU A 226 -7.92 -11.95 -5.99
C LEU A 226 -7.98 -12.37 -7.47
N PRO A 227 -7.67 -11.49 -8.45
CA PRO A 227 -7.65 -11.87 -9.85
C PRO A 227 -6.55 -12.90 -10.18
N LEU A 228 -5.42 -12.93 -9.47
CA LEU A 228 -4.37 -13.94 -9.66
C LEU A 228 -4.86 -15.34 -9.30
N TRP A 229 -5.44 -15.53 -8.12
CA TRP A 229 -5.98 -16.82 -7.69
C TRP A 229 -7.16 -17.26 -8.56
N ALA A 230 -7.99 -16.30 -9.02
CA ALA A 230 -9.07 -16.59 -9.95
C ALA A 230 -8.54 -17.06 -11.33
N ALA A 231 -7.51 -16.39 -11.86
CA ALA A 231 -6.87 -16.76 -13.12
C ALA A 231 -6.15 -18.11 -13.03
N ALA A 232 -5.40 -18.35 -11.94
CA ALA A 232 -4.72 -19.62 -11.69
C ALA A 232 -5.72 -20.80 -11.56
N ALA A 233 -6.85 -20.58 -10.87
CA ALA A 233 -7.90 -21.60 -10.77
C ALA A 233 -8.57 -21.90 -12.12
N ALA A 234 -8.55 -20.95 -13.07
CA ALA A 234 -9.10 -21.15 -14.40
C ALA A 234 -8.23 -22.11 -15.27
N CYS A 235 -6.97 -22.33 -14.92
CA CYS A 235 -6.06 -23.28 -15.59
C CYS A 235 -6.43 -24.74 -15.38
N VAL A 236 -7.04 -25.07 -14.23
CA VAL A 236 -7.23 -26.47 -13.85
C VAL A 236 -8.40 -27.05 -14.63
N SER A 237 -8.12 -28.04 -15.47
CA SER A 237 -9.15 -28.77 -16.22
C SER A 237 -10.09 -29.48 -15.23
N PRO A 238 -11.41 -29.51 -15.49
CA PRO A 238 -12.35 -30.34 -14.75
C PRO A 238 -11.93 -31.82 -14.68
N GLU A 239 -11.28 -32.31 -15.74
CA GLU A 239 -10.81 -33.70 -15.88
C GLU A 239 -9.57 -34.00 -15.02
N ALA A 240 -8.75 -32.98 -14.73
CA ALA A 240 -7.54 -33.11 -13.92
C ALA A 240 -7.80 -32.89 -12.41
N SER A 241 -9.06 -33.07 -11.96
CA SER A 241 -9.57 -32.49 -10.71
C SER A 241 -8.78 -32.85 -9.45
N LEU A 242 -8.34 -34.11 -9.30
CA LEU A 242 -7.64 -34.57 -8.10
C LEU A 242 -6.16 -34.15 -8.08
N THR A 243 -5.44 -34.36 -9.19
CA THR A 243 -4.03 -33.97 -9.30
C THR A 243 -3.87 -32.46 -9.28
N GLY A 244 -4.74 -31.73 -9.98
CA GLY A 244 -4.77 -30.27 -9.98
C GLY A 244 -5.11 -29.69 -8.61
N ALA A 245 -6.15 -30.20 -7.92
CA ALA A 245 -6.48 -29.75 -6.57
C ALA A 245 -5.34 -30.02 -5.57
N ARG A 246 -4.69 -31.19 -5.65
CA ARG A 246 -3.52 -31.52 -4.81
C ARG A 246 -2.35 -30.59 -5.07
N ALA A 247 -2.06 -30.27 -6.33
CA ALA A 247 -0.99 -29.35 -6.69
C ALA A 247 -1.25 -27.93 -6.16
N VAL A 248 -2.48 -27.42 -6.32
CA VAL A 248 -2.86 -26.10 -5.76
C VAL A 248 -2.81 -26.11 -4.23
N ALA A 249 -3.29 -27.17 -3.58
CA ALA A 249 -3.27 -27.28 -2.12
C ALA A 249 -1.82 -27.39 -1.58
N LEU A 250 -0.97 -28.17 -2.24
CA LEU A 250 0.45 -28.27 -1.90
C LEU A 250 1.15 -26.93 -2.07
N TYR A 251 0.91 -26.23 -3.18
CA TYR A 251 1.46 -24.88 -3.39
C TYR A 251 1.00 -23.91 -2.30
N ALA A 252 -0.30 -23.89 -1.97
CA ALA A 252 -0.83 -23.06 -0.89
C ALA A 252 -0.21 -23.40 0.48
N ALA A 253 0.02 -24.69 0.77
CA ALA A 253 0.65 -25.13 2.00
C ALA A 253 2.13 -24.73 2.07
N VAL A 254 2.89 -24.92 0.98
CA VAL A 254 4.29 -24.48 0.88
C VAL A 254 4.39 -22.96 1.02
N LEU A 255 3.52 -22.22 0.34
CA LEU A 255 3.46 -20.77 0.42
C LEU A 255 3.14 -20.30 1.84
N GLY A 256 2.18 -20.96 2.50
CA GLY A 256 1.82 -20.67 3.89
C GLY A 256 2.95 -20.96 4.87
N GLY A 257 3.60 -22.11 4.73
CA GLY A 257 4.76 -22.49 5.53
C GLY A 257 5.92 -21.51 5.36
N ALA A 258 6.22 -21.13 4.11
CA ALA A 258 7.20 -20.10 3.80
C ALA A 258 6.87 -18.76 4.48
N ASN A 259 5.68 -18.22 4.23
CA ASN A 259 5.30 -16.92 4.79
C ASN A 259 5.27 -16.93 6.34
N PHE A 260 4.88 -18.05 6.95
CA PHE A 260 4.87 -18.22 8.40
C PHE A 260 6.28 -18.22 8.99
N ALA A 261 7.22 -18.97 8.38
CA ALA A 261 8.59 -19.07 8.84
C ALA A 261 9.35 -17.72 8.79
N TRP A 262 9.01 -16.85 7.83
CA TRP A 262 9.79 -15.63 7.58
C TRP A 262 9.19 -14.33 8.12
N ASN A 263 7.86 -14.15 8.21
CA ASN A 263 7.34 -12.78 8.40
C ASN A 263 6.05 -12.58 9.24
N MET A 264 5.23 -13.61 9.50
CA MET A 264 3.98 -13.42 10.28
C MET A 264 4.19 -13.20 11.79
N GLY A 265 5.24 -13.77 12.37
CA GLY A 265 5.53 -13.70 13.81
C GLY A 265 6.27 -12.46 14.33
N PRO A 266 7.07 -11.72 13.53
CA PRO A 266 7.82 -10.57 14.04
C PRO A 266 7.05 -9.23 14.08
N ILE A 267 6.43 -8.77 12.99
CA ILE A 267 6.08 -7.33 12.86
C ILE A 267 4.82 -6.89 13.63
N SER A 268 3.89 -7.80 13.93
CA SER A 268 2.62 -7.49 14.61
C SER A 268 2.73 -7.31 16.13
N ARG A 269 3.89 -7.66 16.72
CA ARG A 269 4.17 -7.48 18.15
C ARG A 269 4.95 -6.19 18.33
N LEU A 270 4.51 -5.32 19.25
CA LEU A 270 5.17 -4.04 19.47
C LEU A 270 6.65 -4.25 19.75
N GLU A 271 7.01 -5.24 20.58
CA GLU A 271 8.38 -5.56 21.00
C GLU A 271 9.32 -5.93 19.85
N ARG A 272 8.76 -6.22 18.67
CA ARG A 272 9.49 -6.65 17.47
C ARG A 272 9.30 -5.70 16.28
N ASN A 273 8.54 -4.61 16.44
CA ASN A 273 8.37 -3.56 15.45
C ASN A 273 9.20 -2.33 15.85
N LEU A 274 10.50 -2.37 15.54
CA LEU A 274 11.43 -1.29 15.89
C LEU A 274 11.01 0.09 15.32
N PRO A 275 10.51 0.21 14.07
CA PRO A 275 10.01 1.49 13.58
C PRO A 275 8.85 2.07 14.41
N LEU A 276 7.87 1.23 14.79
CA LEU A 276 6.77 1.66 15.64
C LEU A 276 7.25 2.04 17.04
N GLN A 277 8.13 1.23 17.66
CA GLN A 277 8.72 1.54 18.96
C GLN A 277 9.47 2.87 18.95
N LYS A 278 10.34 3.10 17.95
CA LYS A 278 11.07 4.35 17.76
C LYS A 278 10.08 5.50 17.64
N THR A 279 9.04 5.34 16.84
CA THR A 279 8.02 6.37 16.62
C THR A 279 7.25 6.71 17.90
N LEU A 280 6.82 5.71 18.67
CA LEU A 280 6.15 5.92 19.96
C LEU A 280 7.08 6.55 21.01
N TRP A 281 8.35 6.18 21.01
CA TRP A 281 9.37 6.85 21.82
C TRP A 281 9.52 8.33 21.42
N LEU A 282 9.65 8.62 20.13
CA LEU A 282 9.72 9.98 19.59
C LEU A 282 8.49 10.81 20.00
N ARG A 283 7.28 10.24 19.97
CA ARG A 283 6.06 10.89 20.48
C ARG A 283 6.20 11.33 21.94
N GLY A 284 6.81 10.49 22.77
CA GLY A 284 6.97 10.74 24.21
C GLY A 284 8.01 11.82 24.54
N VAL A 285 9.01 12.02 23.69
CA VAL A 285 10.13 12.94 23.98
C VAL A 285 10.09 14.25 23.20
N LEU A 286 9.39 14.31 22.06
CA LEU A 286 9.38 15.49 21.20
C LEU A 286 8.26 16.48 21.54
N PRO A 287 8.51 17.80 21.49
CA PRO A 287 7.46 18.82 21.59
C PRO A 287 6.52 18.77 20.38
N ALA A 288 5.30 19.30 20.53
CA ALA A 288 4.22 19.19 19.54
C ALA A 288 4.54 19.78 18.16
N ASP A 289 5.37 20.81 18.12
CA ASP A 289 5.78 21.56 16.94
C ASP A 289 7.09 21.06 16.30
N ALA A 290 7.67 19.98 16.82
CA ALA A 290 8.94 19.44 16.33
C ALA A 290 8.90 19.07 14.84
N TRP A 291 9.99 19.42 14.15
CA TRP A 291 10.38 18.86 12.86
C TRP A 291 11.41 17.77 13.06
N VAL A 292 11.12 16.56 12.59
CA VAL A 292 11.97 15.39 12.78
C VAL A 292 12.43 14.89 11.43
N THR A 293 13.71 14.59 11.28
CA THR A 293 14.18 13.91 10.06
C THR A 293 13.49 12.56 9.92
N ALA A 294 13.16 12.18 8.69
CA ALA A 294 12.47 10.93 8.40
C ALA A 294 13.07 10.28 7.15
N LEU A 295 13.22 8.95 7.20
CA LEU A 295 13.62 8.10 6.08
C LEU A 295 12.72 6.87 6.00
N SER A 296 12.46 6.40 4.78
CA SER A 296 11.73 5.13 4.54
C SER A 296 10.35 5.15 5.20
N ILE A 297 10.03 4.17 6.05
CA ILE A 297 8.72 4.03 6.71
C ILE A 297 8.41 5.17 7.70
N GLU A 298 9.43 5.88 8.19
CA GLU A 298 9.27 6.97 9.15
C GLU A 298 8.56 8.20 8.56
N GLU A 299 8.63 8.34 7.23
CA GLU A 299 7.91 9.38 6.48
C GLU A 299 6.39 9.32 6.74
N VAL A 300 5.87 8.12 7.01
CA VAL A 300 4.46 7.85 7.33
C VAL A 300 4.26 7.69 8.83
N TYR A 301 5.13 6.93 9.51
CA TYR A 301 4.93 6.58 10.92
C TYR A 301 5.01 7.80 11.83
N ILE A 302 6.01 8.68 11.64
CA ILE A 302 6.18 9.87 12.48
C ILE A 302 4.91 10.73 12.45
N PRO A 303 4.42 11.23 11.30
CA PRO A 303 3.27 12.12 11.32
C PRO A 303 1.99 11.39 11.77
N TYR A 304 1.86 10.09 11.47
CA TYR A 304 0.67 9.32 11.85
C TYR A 304 0.57 9.06 13.36
N PHE A 305 1.63 8.54 13.98
CA PHE A 305 1.59 8.11 15.38
C PHE A 305 2.03 9.20 16.36
N THR A 306 2.83 10.18 15.91
CA THR A 306 3.35 11.26 16.76
C THR A 306 2.68 12.61 16.50
N HIS A 307 2.03 12.79 15.34
CA HIS A 307 1.52 14.09 14.88
C HIS A 307 2.61 15.18 14.77
N ARG A 308 3.87 14.80 14.59
CA ARG A 308 5.00 15.72 14.34
C ARG A 308 5.22 15.93 12.85
N ARG A 309 5.89 17.03 12.51
CA ARG A 309 6.24 17.35 11.12
C ARG A 309 7.49 16.59 10.73
N THR A 310 7.57 16.14 9.49
CA THR A 310 8.74 15.41 8.98
C THR A 310 9.58 16.24 8.03
N LEU A 311 10.90 16.13 8.20
CA LEU A 311 11.91 16.54 7.24
C LEU A 311 12.36 15.30 6.48
N ASN A 312 11.60 14.94 5.44
CA ASN A 312 11.81 13.73 4.64
C ASN A 312 13.12 13.83 3.85
N LEU A 313 14.10 13.02 4.26
CA LEU A 313 15.47 13.11 3.75
C LEU A 313 15.61 12.50 2.34
N ARG A 314 14.80 11.50 1.98
CA ARG A 314 14.81 10.86 0.64
C ARG A 314 14.70 11.89 -0.49
N TRP A 315 13.87 12.92 -0.34
CA TRP A 315 13.68 13.96 -1.38
C TRP A 315 14.85 14.93 -1.52
N LEU A 316 15.78 14.88 -0.58
CA LEU A 316 16.96 15.73 -0.51
C LEU A 316 18.24 14.93 -0.75
N GLU A 317 18.11 13.66 -1.16
CA GLU A 317 19.24 12.81 -1.52
C GLU A 317 19.96 13.40 -2.74
N GLY A 318 21.28 13.56 -2.63
CA GLY A 318 22.10 14.29 -3.60
C GLY A 318 21.86 15.81 -3.63
N ARG A 319 21.06 16.36 -2.71
CA ARG A 319 20.73 17.80 -2.60
C ARG A 319 21.05 18.35 -1.21
N GLN A 320 22.17 17.92 -0.62
CA GLN A 320 22.61 18.30 0.72
C GLN A 320 22.72 19.83 0.93
N PRO A 321 23.16 20.65 -0.05
CA PRO A 321 23.15 22.11 0.09
C PRO A 321 21.75 22.69 0.34
N LEU A 322 20.74 22.16 -0.36
CA LEU A 322 19.34 22.59 -0.19
C LEU A 322 18.80 22.17 1.19
N LEU A 323 19.13 20.97 1.65
CA LEU A 323 18.79 20.51 3.01
C LEU A 323 19.39 21.45 4.07
N ARG A 324 20.68 21.80 3.94
CA ARG A 324 21.35 22.75 4.85
C ARG A 324 20.64 24.10 4.85
N GLN A 325 20.35 24.66 3.69
CA GLN A 325 19.63 25.94 3.57
C GLN A 325 18.28 25.89 4.28
N ARG A 326 17.52 24.81 4.06
CA ARG A 326 16.19 24.62 4.66
C ARG A 326 16.27 24.52 6.18
N VAL A 327 17.19 23.70 6.71
CA VAL A 327 17.40 23.56 8.16
C VAL A 327 17.82 24.88 8.77
N ALA A 328 18.74 25.62 8.15
CA ALA A 328 19.16 26.93 8.62
C ALA A 328 17.98 27.92 8.69
N ALA A 329 17.13 27.95 7.67
CA ALA A 329 15.94 28.81 7.65
C ALA A 329 14.94 28.44 8.76
N MET A 330 14.72 27.14 9.00
CA MET A 330 13.83 26.66 10.07
C MET A 330 14.37 27.03 11.46
N LEU A 331 15.67 26.83 11.68
CA LEU A 331 16.34 27.23 12.93
C LEU A 331 16.29 28.75 13.14
N ALA A 332 16.49 29.54 12.08
CA ALA A 332 16.37 31.01 12.14
C ALA A 332 14.94 31.47 12.47
N ALA A 333 13.92 30.72 12.05
CA ALA A 333 12.53 30.94 12.42
C ALA A 333 12.18 30.44 13.84
N GLY A 334 13.15 29.91 14.59
CA GLY A 334 12.95 29.38 15.93
C GLY A 334 12.31 27.98 15.98
N GLU A 335 12.18 27.30 14.84
CA GLU A 335 11.58 25.96 14.80
C GLU A 335 12.53 24.90 15.37
N GLY A 336 11.97 23.95 16.13
CA GLY A 336 12.73 22.82 16.67
C GLY A 336 12.99 21.75 15.61
N VAL A 337 14.23 21.64 15.12
CA VAL A 337 14.66 20.60 14.17
C VAL A 337 15.41 19.50 14.91
N TYR A 338 15.01 18.26 14.70
CA TYR A 338 15.54 17.08 15.38
C TYR A 338 16.03 16.04 14.38
N VAL A 339 17.16 15.41 14.68
CA VAL A 339 17.77 14.32 13.89
C VAL A 339 18.13 13.15 14.78
N THR A 340 17.88 11.93 14.31
CA THR A 340 18.26 10.70 15.03
C THR A 340 19.62 10.16 14.58
N SER A 341 20.34 9.47 15.46
CA SER A 341 21.69 8.96 15.20
C SER A 341 21.77 7.95 14.06
N ASP A 342 20.72 7.18 13.86
CA ASP A 342 20.64 6.22 12.75
C ASP A 342 20.57 6.93 11.38
N HIS A 343 19.89 8.06 11.26
CA HIS A 343 19.91 8.86 10.03
C HIS A 343 21.31 9.39 9.74
N LEU A 344 22.03 9.83 10.78
CA LEU A 344 23.42 10.28 10.66
C LEU A 344 24.34 9.15 10.19
N GLN A 345 24.20 7.96 10.78
CA GLN A 345 24.95 6.75 10.39
C GLN A 345 24.61 6.27 8.97
N GLN A 346 23.42 6.57 8.47
CA GLN A 346 22.99 6.27 7.08
C GLN A 346 23.52 7.29 6.06
N GLY A 347 24.62 8.00 6.35
CA GLY A 347 25.29 8.89 5.40
C GLY A 347 24.81 10.33 5.39
N TRP A 348 23.96 10.74 6.35
CA TRP A 348 23.50 12.13 6.46
C TRP A 348 24.36 13.00 7.40
N GLU A 349 25.40 12.44 8.01
CA GLU A 349 26.33 13.14 8.90
C GLU A 349 26.86 14.44 8.28
N GLU A 350 27.38 14.38 7.06
CA GLU A 350 27.94 15.55 6.38
C GLU A 350 26.90 16.64 6.10
N ALA A 351 25.65 16.26 5.85
CA ALA A 351 24.58 17.23 5.61
C ALA A 351 24.28 18.05 6.88
N PHE A 352 24.42 17.45 8.06
CA PHE A 352 24.13 18.08 9.35
C PHE A 352 25.36 18.59 10.10
N ALA A 353 26.58 18.25 9.68
CA ALA A 353 27.84 18.69 10.30
C ALA A 353 27.97 20.20 10.55
N PRO A 354 27.43 21.11 9.70
CA PRO A 354 27.50 22.56 9.97
C PRO A 354 26.67 23.04 11.16
N PHE A 355 25.75 22.23 11.68
CA PHE A 355 24.85 22.60 12.77
C PHE A 355 25.37 22.08 14.11
N GLY A 356 25.14 22.85 15.18
CA GLY A 356 25.34 22.33 16.53
C GLY A 356 24.33 21.21 16.80
N ARG A 357 24.73 20.21 17.59
CA ARG A 357 23.90 19.06 17.94
C ARG A 357 23.89 18.87 19.45
N LEU A 358 22.72 18.96 20.05
CA LEU A 358 22.51 18.68 21.47
C LEU A 358 21.73 17.36 21.61
N GLU A 359 22.31 16.35 22.26
CA GLU A 359 21.58 15.12 22.58
C GLU A 359 20.47 15.46 23.59
N VAL A 360 19.21 15.21 23.22
CA VAL A 360 18.04 15.52 24.06
C VAL A 360 17.38 14.27 24.63
N ALA A 361 17.58 13.11 24.00
CA ALA A 361 17.06 11.83 24.47
C ALA A 361 17.82 10.65 23.87
N ARG A 362 17.71 9.48 24.50
CA ARG A 362 18.28 8.21 24.03
C ARG A 362 17.31 7.05 24.29
N SER A 363 17.24 6.11 23.34
CA SER A 363 16.53 4.83 23.48
C SER A 363 17.35 3.72 22.85
N GLY A 364 17.97 2.88 23.68
CA GLY A 364 18.95 1.88 23.22
C GLY A 364 20.13 2.54 22.50
N GLU A 365 20.36 2.14 21.25
CA GLU A 365 21.41 2.69 20.40
C GLU A 365 21.00 3.98 19.67
N VAL A 366 19.71 4.29 19.63
CA VAL A 366 19.19 5.48 18.94
C VAL A 366 19.29 6.69 19.85
N ARG A 367 20.01 7.71 19.41
CA ARG A 367 20.12 9.03 20.07
C ARG A 367 19.32 10.05 19.27
N LEU A 368 18.64 10.95 19.97
CA LEU A 368 17.91 12.07 19.37
C LEU A 368 18.69 13.35 19.64
N TYR A 369 19.03 14.06 18.58
CA TYR A 369 19.72 15.34 18.64
C TYR A 369 18.78 16.46 18.23
N ARG A 370 18.73 17.53 19.03
CA ARG A 370 18.19 18.81 18.61
C ARG A 370 19.29 19.58 17.89
N LEU A 371 18.99 20.06 16.68
CA LEU A 371 19.89 20.93 15.94
C LEU A 371 19.82 22.36 16.50
N SER A 372 20.97 23.02 16.52
CA SER A 372 21.09 24.45 16.80
C SER A 372 21.78 25.15 15.64
N PRO A 373 21.64 26.49 15.51
CA PRO A 373 22.43 27.27 14.57
C PRO A 373 23.92 26.93 14.70
N PRO A 374 24.72 27.11 13.63
CA PRO A 374 26.16 26.90 13.67
C PRO A 374 26.73 27.64 14.87
N LEU A 375 27.44 26.91 15.74
CA LEU A 375 28.18 27.56 16.80
C LEU A 375 29.24 28.46 16.14
N PRO A 376 29.51 29.66 16.68
CA PRO A 376 30.64 30.45 16.23
C PRO A 376 31.91 29.58 16.20
N PRO A 377 32.86 29.79 15.28
CA PRO A 377 34.08 28.98 15.19
C PRO A 377 34.84 28.84 16.52
N SER A 378 34.69 29.80 17.43
CA SER A 378 35.26 29.80 18.78
C SER A 378 34.59 28.85 19.78
N GLN A 379 33.41 28.29 19.45
CA GLN A 379 32.62 27.39 20.30
C GLN A 379 32.38 26.01 19.66
N ALA A 380 32.80 25.81 18.41
CA ALA A 380 32.82 24.48 17.81
C ALA A 380 33.85 23.63 18.56
N ALA A 381 33.39 22.76 19.45
CA ALA A 381 34.26 21.76 20.06
C ALA A 381 34.96 20.98 18.93
N PRO A 382 36.28 20.77 19.00
CA PRO A 382 36.94 19.93 18.02
C PRO A 382 36.26 18.57 18.08
N TYR A 383 35.58 18.18 17.00
CA TYR A 383 35.11 16.81 16.84
C TYR A 383 36.36 15.94 16.93
N GLY A 384 36.58 15.35 18.11
CA GLY A 384 37.60 14.34 18.29
C GLY A 384 37.33 13.27 17.26
N ARG A 385 38.29 13.05 16.35
CA ARG A 385 38.30 11.84 15.55
C ARG A 385 38.13 10.67 16.53
N PRO A 386 37.24 9.71 16.24
CA PRO A 386 37.26 8.46 17.00
C PRO A 386 38.67 7.91 16.89
N ASP A 387 39.28 7.67 18.04
CA ASP A 387 40.56 6.99 18.16
C ASP A 387 40.28 5.52 17.78
N TRP A 388 40.38 5.22 16.49
CA TRP A 388 40.42 3.84 16.01
C TRP A 388 41.84 3.37 16.31
N GLY A 389 42.04 2.82 17.51
CA GLY A 389 43.30 2.21 17.90
C GLY A 389 43.73 1.17 16.86
N ASP A 390 44.99 1.27 16.44
CA ASP A 390 45.68 0.33 15.56
C ASP A 390 45.75 -1.10 16.14
#